data_AF-A0A937JBF1-F1
#
_entry.id   AF-A0A937JBF1-F1
#
_cell.length_a   1.000
_cell.length_b   1.000
_cell.length_c   1.000
_cell.angle_alpha   90.00
_cell.angle_beta   90.00
_cell.angle_gamma   90.00
#
_symmetry.space_group_name_H-M   'P 1'
#
loop_
_entity.id
_entity.type
_entity.pdbx_description
1 polymer ?
#
loop_
_entity_poly.entity_id
_entity_poly.type
_entity_poly.pdbx_seq_one_letter_code
_entity_poly.pdbx_strand_id
1 'polypeptide(L)'
;MVTSIRKIGNSQGVILPKPALQALGVAEGGAVEFVYEPGKISIVPARRPVREGWEEDAKAIAAAGLTDEEREWIDADLTDDAPDAWDAYTEADMERVEAELLADGVVKS
;
A
#
# COMPACT_ATOMS: atom_id res chain seq x y z
N MET A 1 5.05 25.24 22.37
CA MET A 1 3.85 26.01 22.73
C MET A 1 3.14 25.26 23.85
N VAL A 2 2.78 25.92 24.95
CA VAL A 2 2.01 25.28 26.03
C VAL A 2 0.55 25.66 25.85
N THR A 3 -0.33 24.67 25.80
CA THR A 3 -1.79 24.84 25.69
C THR A 3 -2.47 24.11 26.84
N SER A 4 -3.64 24.58 27.25
CA SER A 4 -4.44 23.93 28.29
C SER A 4 -5.51 23.04 27.69
N ILE A 5 -5.85 21.98 28.43
CA ILE A 5 -7.00 21.13 28.12
C ILE A 5 -8.28 21.87 28.51
N ARG A 6 -9.28 21.86 27.64
CA ARG A 6 -10.60 22.48 27.87
C ARG A 6 -11.71 21.45 27.72
N LYS A 7 -12.83 21.67 28.41
CA LYS A 7 -14.03 20.84 28.26
C LYS A 7 -14.77 21.23 26.98
N ILE A 8 -15.11 20.24 26.17
CA ILE A 8 -15.91 20.36 24.94
C ILE A 8 -17.06 19.35 25.05
N GLY A 9 -18.25 19.81 25.44
CA GLY A 9 -19.38 18.92 25.71
C GLY A 9 -19.08 17.93 26.85
N ASN A 10 -19.20 16.62 26.56
CA ASN A 10 -18.84 15.55 27.50
C ASN A 10 -17.36 15.11 27.41
N SER A 11 -16.56 15.79 26.57
CA SER A 11 -15.17 15.43 26.29
C SER A 11 -14.20 16.52 26.71
N GLN A 12 -12.91 16.20 26.64
CA GLN A 12 -11.80 17.14 26.80
C GLN A 12 -11.11 17.32 25.45
N GLY A 13 -10.65 18.54 25.17
CA GLY A 13 -9.93 18.85 23.93
C GLY A 13 -8.81 19.85 24.17
N VAL A 14 -7.89 19.89 23.21
CA VAL A 14 -6.83 20.89 23.12
C VAL A 14 -7.07 21.70 21.85
N ILE A 15 -6.92 23.02 21.94
CA ILE A 15 -7.03 23.89 20.76
C ILE A 15 -5.72 23.78 19.98
N LEU A 16 -5.81 23.20 18.77
CA LEU A 16 -4.69 23.14 17.85
C LEU A 16 -4.61 24.45 17.05
N PRO A 17 -3.46 25.14 17.05
CA PRO A 17 -3.30 26.38 16.29
C PRO A 17 -3.23 26.08 14.79
N LYS A 18 -3.68 27.02 13.93
CA LYS A 18 -3.67 26.86 12.46
C LYS A 18 -2.32 26.39 11.88
N PRO A 19 -1.16 26.90 12.34
CA PRO A 19 0.13 26.41 11.87
C PRO A 19 0.38 24.92 12.15
N ALA A 20 -0.16 24.37 13.24
CA ALA A 20 -0.03 22.95 13.53
C ALA A 20 -0.88 22.09 12.59
N LEU A 21 -2.09 22.54 12.25
CA LEU A 21 -2.94 21.87 11.26
C LEU A 21 -2.29 21.87 9.86
N GLN A 22 -1.69 22.99 9.47
CA GLN A 22 -0.94 23.10 8.21
C GLN A 22 0.28 22.19 8.18
N ALA A 23 1.06 22.13 9.26
CA ALA A 23 2.20 21.23 9.38
C ALA A 23 1.79 19.75 9.33
N LEU A 24 0.60 19.42 9.82
CA LEU A 24 0.01 18.08 9.74
C LEU A 24 -0.56 17.77 8.34
N GLY A 25 -0.79 18.78 7.50
CA GLY A 25 -1.42 18.62 6.19
C GLY A 25 -2.92 18.30 6.27
N VAL A 26 -3.56 18.58 7.40
CA VAL A 26 -4.98 18.25 7.63
C VAL A 26 -5.81 19.53 7.59
N ALA A 27 -6.86 19.54 6.75
CA ALA A 27 -7.81 20.64 6.68
C ALA A 27 -8.75 20.67 7.89
N GLU A 28 -9.44 21.80 8.10
CA GLU A 28 -10.46 21.91 9.13
C GLU A 28 -11.57 20.87 8.90
N GLY A 29 -11.90 20.08 9.92
CA GLY A 29 -12.83 18.94 9.81
C GLY A 29 -12.20 17.64 9.28
N GLY A 30 -10.90 17.63 8.98
CA GLY A 30 -10.18 16.42 8.59
C GLY A 30 -10.02 15.42 9.73
N ALA A 31 -9.94 14.13 9.38
CA ALA A 31 -9.73 13.06 10.33
C ALA A 31 -8.27 12.99 10.79
N VAL A 32 -8.08 12.82 12.10
CA VAL A 32 -6.78 12.62 12.74
C VAL A 32 -6.83 11.40 13.65
N GLU A 33 -5.69 10.76 13.85
CA GLU A 33 -5.53 9.62 14.74
C GLU A 33 -4.62 10.00 15.90
N PHE A 34 -4.97 9.50 17.10
CA PHE A 34 -4.16 9.67 18.30
C PHE A 34 -3.33 8.40 18.53
N VAL A 35 -2.01 8.56 18.51
CA VAL A 35 -1.06 7.49 18.86
C VAL A 35 -0.64 7.69 20.30
N TYR A 36 -0.89 6.68 21.13
CA TYR A 36 -0.55 6.69 22.55
C TYR A 36 0.82 6.04 22.75
N GLU A 37 1.75 6.79 23.32
CA GLU A 37 3.06 6.28 23.72
C GLU A 37 3.29 6.58 25.22
N PRO A 38 4.18 5.86 25.92
CA PRO A 38 4.43 6.11 27.32
C PRO A 38 4.84 7.57 27.57
N GLY A 39 3.98 8.33 28.25
CA GLY A 39 4.22 9.74 28.61
C GLY A 39 3.99 10.77 27.48
N LYS A 40 3.54 10.36 26.30
CA LYS A 40 3.20 11.30 25.21
C LYS A 40 2.06 10.80 24.33
N ILE A 41 1.30 11.73 23.77
CA ILE A 41 0.28 11.44 22.76
C ILE A 41 0.70 12.18 21.49
N SER A 42 0.82 11.45 20.39
CA SER A 42 1.14 11.99 19.07
C SER A 42 -0.14 12.07 18.24
N ILE A 43 -0.34 13.15 17.49
CA ILE A 43 -1.47 13.29 16.57
C ILE A 43 -0.92 13.13 15.15
N VAL A 44 -1.48 12.19 14.40
CA VAL A 44 -1.12 11.94 12.99
C VAL A 44 -2.34 12.11 12.10
N PRO A 45 -2.18 12.45 10.80
CA PRO A 45 -3.29 12.43 9.87
C PRO A 45 -3.89 11.02 9.86
N ALA A 46 -5.22 10.90 9.90
CA ALA A 46 -5.84 9.59 9.78
C ALA A 46 -5.45 9.00 8.43
N ARG A 47 -5.00 7.74 8.43
CA ARG A 47 -4.75 7.04 7.18
C ARG A 47 -6.07 6.93 6.42
N ARG A 48 -6.02 7.24 5.13
CA ARG A 48 -7.14 6.96 4.22
C ARG A 48 -7.57 5.49 4.41
N PRO A 49 -8.87 5.19 4.52
CA PRO A 49 -9.32 3.83 4.65
C PRO A 49 -8.74 2.97 3.52
N VAL A 50 -8.31 1.76 3.87
CA VAL A 50 -7.78 0.82 2.89
C VAL A 50 -8.88 0.59 1.84
N ARG A 51 -8.57 0.86 0.57
CA ARG A 51 -9.48 0.82 -0.60
C ARG A 51 -10.41 2.03 -0.79
N GLU A 52 -10.17 3.15 -0.11
CA GLU A 52 -10.80 4.42 -0.49
C GLU A 52 -10.51 4.72 -1.97
N GLY A 53 -11.54 4.98 -2.77
CA GLY A 53 -11.43 5.25 -4.20
C GLY A 53 -11.44 4.02 -5.11
N TRP A 54 -11.33 2.80 -4.57
CA TRP A 54 -11.30 1.59 -5.39
C TRP A 54 -12.61 1.33 -6.13
N GLU A 55 -13.75 1.71 -5.55
CA GLU A 55 -15.04 1.51 -6.22
C GLU A 55 -15.15 2.42 -7.45
N GLU A 56 -14.75 3.68 -7.32
CA GLU A 56 -14.71 4.64 -8.43
C GLU A 56 -13.70 4.21 -9.50
N ASP A 57 -12.50 3.81 -9.10
CA ASP A 57 -11.45 3.35 -10.02
C ASP A 57 -11.86 2.06 -10.74
N ALA A 58 -12.47 1.10 -10.04
CA ALA A 58 -13.00 -0.12 -10.66
C ALA A 58 -14.10 0.18 -11.69
N LYS A 59 -15.00 1.13 -11.40
CA LYS A 59 -16.01 1.59 -12.37
C LYS A 59 -15.36 2.27 -13.57
N ALA A 60 -14.32 3.08 -13.36
CA ALA A 60 -13.61 3.75 -14.42
C ALA A 60 -12.90 2.75 -15.35
N ILE A 61 -12.23 1.73 -14.79
CA ILE A 61 -11.60 0.64 -15.55
C ILE A 61 -12.65 -0.14 -16.35
N ALA A 62 -13.77 -0.50 -15.72
CA ALA A 62 -14.86 -1.20 -16.41
C ALA A 62 -15.47 -0.36 -17.56
N ALA A 63 -15.58 0.96 -17.37
CA ALA A 63 -16.09 1.88 -18.38
C ALA A 63 -15.12 2.12 -19.55
N ALA A 64 -13.81 2.08 -19.29
CA ALA A 64 -12.79 2.17 -20.34
C ALA A 64 -12.79 0.93 -21.25
N GLY A 65 -13.18 -0.22 -20.70
CA GLY A 65 -13.18 -1.50 -21.40
C GLY A 65 -11.77 -2.06 -21.57
N LEU A 66 -11.69 -3.33 -21.99
CA LEU A 66 -10.42 -3.99 -22.24
C LEU A 66 -9.92 -3.67 -23.65
N THR A 67 -8.61 -3.57 -23.80
CA THR A 67 -7.90 -3.68 -25.07
C THR A 67 -7.95 -5.12 -25.58
N ASP A 68 -7.57 -5.32 -26.84
CA ASP A 68 -7.55 -6.66 -27.44
C ASP A 68 -6.44 -7.54 -26.83
N GLU A 69 -5.30 -6.94 -26.46
CA GLU A 69 -4.25 -7.61 -25.69
C GLU A 69 -4.79 -8.04 -24.31
N GLU A 70 -5.41 -7.13 -23.55
CA GLU A 70 -5.96 -7.50 -22.23
C GLU A 70 -7.03 -8.59 -22.32
N ARG A 71 -7.84 -8.61 -23.39
CA ARG A 71 -8.77 -9.71 -23.64
C ARG A 71 -8.05 -11.02 -23.90
N GLU A 72 -7.03 -11.02 -24.75
CA GLU A 72 -6.22 -12.21 -25.03
C GLU A 72 -5.61 -12.79 -23.76
N TRP A 73 -5.08 -11.93 -22.88
CA TRP A 73 -4.54 -12.36 -21.58
C TRP A 73 -5.62 -12.92 -20.63
N ILE A 74 -6.81 -12.32 -20.59
CA ILE A 74 -7.92 -12.77 -19.72
C ILE A 74 -8.54 -14.08 -20.20
N ASP A 75 -8.69 -14.22 -21.52
CA ASP A 75 -9.31 -15.38 -22.15
C ASP A 75 -8.30 -16.51 -22.44
N ALA A 76 -7.03 -16.33 -22.05
CA ALA A 76 -5.99 -17.33 -22.21
C ALA A 76 -6.35 -18.62 -21.44
N ASP A 77 -6.16 -19.76 -22.10
CA ASP A 77 -6.32 -21.07 -21.47
C ASP A 77 -5.13 -21.32 -20.52
N LEU A 78 -5.32 -20.99 -19.24
CA LEU A 78 -4.33 -21.21 -18.18
C LEU A 78 -4.26 -22.68 -17.72
N THR A 79 -4.98 -23.58 -18.40
CA THR A 79 -5.07 -24.99 -18.05
C THR A 79 -4.47 -25.92 -19.10
N ASP A 80 -3.68 -25.37 -20.03
CA ASP A 80 -2.93 -26.19 -20.98
C ASP A 80 -2.02 -27.17 -20.20
N ASP A 81 -2.29 -28.47 -20.35
CA ASP A 81 -1.51 -29.59 -19.80
C ASP A 81 -0.22 -29.83 -20.60
N ALA A 82 0.12 -28.94 -21.54
CA ALA A 82 1.44 -28.93 -22.16
C ALA A 82 2.50 -28.89 -21.04
N PRO A 83 3.48 -29.81 -21.06
CA PRO A 83 4.52 -29.82 -20.05
C PRO A 83 5.19 -28.45 -20.07
N ASP A 84 5.13 -27.75 -18.92
CA ASP A 84 5.68 -26.42 -18.83
C ASP A 84 7.19 -26.56 -19.13
N ALA A 85 7.75 -25.65 -19.93
CA ALA A 85 9.19 -25.59 -20.10
C ALA A 85 9.90 -25.45 -18.75
N TRP A 86 9.20 -24.89 -17.75
CA TRP A 86 9.66 -24.84 -16.37
C TRP A 86 9.73 -26.23 -15.69
N ASP A 87 8.85 -27.17 -16.03
CA ASP A 87 8.85 -28.54 -15.49
C ASP A 87 10.04 -29.38 -16.01
N ALA A 88 10.66 -28.94 -17.10
CA ALA A 88 11.83 -29.60 -17.68
C ALA A 88 13.15 -29.23 -16.96
N TYR A 89 13.16 -28.16 -16.15
CA TYR A 89 14.36 -27.78 -15.40
C TYR A 89 14.56 -28.69 -14.20
N THR A 90 15.76 -29.25 -14.09
CA THR A 90 16.15 -30.08 -12.97
C THR A 90 16.79 -29.24 -11.86
N GLU A 91 16.92 -29.83 -10.66
CA GLU A 91 17.66 -29.23 -9.56
C GLU A 91 19.11 -28.88 -9.96
N ALA A 92 19.73 -29.71 -10.80
CA ALA A 92 21.06 -29.46 -11.35
C ALA A 92 21.10 -28.26 -12.32
N ASP A 93 20.00 -28.00 -13.05
CA ASP A 93 19.89 -26.81 -13.89
C ASP A 93 19.81 -25.55 -13.04
N MET A 94 19.07 -25.60 -11.91
CA MET A 94 19.00 -24.49 -10.97
C MET A 94 20.32 -24.24 -10.26
N GLU A 95 21.03 -25.29 -9.82
CA GLU A 95 22.36 -25.17 -9.20
C GLU A 95 23.39 -24.56 -10.15
N ARG A 96 23.32 -24.90 -11.45
CA ARG A 96 24.18 -24.28 -12.47
C ARG A 96 23.88 -22.79 -12.62
N VAL A 97 22.61 -22.41 -12.72
CA VAL A 97 22.20 -21.00 -12.82
C VAL A 97 22.60 -20.24 -11.56
N GLU A 98 22.42 -20.81 -10.38
CA GLU A 98 22.83 -20.21 -9.11
C GLU A 98 24.36 -20.01 -9.04
N ALA A 99 25.14 -21.00 -9.46
CA ALA A 99 26.60 -20.89 -9.50
C ALA A 99 27.09 -19.83 -10.50
N GLU A 100 26.43 -19.72 -11.66
CA GLU A 100 26.70 -18.65 -12.65
C GLU A 100 26.38 -17.27 -12.05
N LEU A 101 25.23 -17.10 -11.40
CA LEU A 101 24.83 -15.85 -10.76
C LEU A 101 25.73 -15.47 -9.57
N LEU A 102 26.28 -16.46 -8.87
CA LEU A 102 27.23 -16.25 -7.77
C LEU A 102 28.62 -15.84 -8.31
N ALA A 103 29.06 -16.44 -9.42
CA ALA A 103 30.29 -16.07 -10.12
C ALA A 103 30.22 -14.66 -10.72
N ASP A 104 29.06 -14.27 -11.24
CA ASP A 104 28.77 -12.92 -11.75
C ASP A 104 28.52 -11.90 -10.62
N GLY A 105 28.45 -12.35 -9.35
CA GLY A 105 28.27 -11.51 -8.17
C GLY A 105 26.86 -10.92 -8.03
N VAL A 106 25.88 -11.46 -8.77
CA VAL A 106 24.47 -11.07 -8.71
C VAL A 106 23.82 -11.56 -7.42
N VAL A 107 24.25 -12.75 -6.94
CA VAL A 107 23.78 -13.36 -5.68
C VAL A 107 24.94 -13.43 -4.69
N LYS A 108 24.65 -13.18 -3.41
CA LYS A 108 25.64 -13.31 -2.32
C LYS A 108 25.58 -14.73 -1.74
N SER A 109 26.75 -15.33 -1.50
CA SER A 109 26.89 -16.63 -0.83
C SER A 109 26.41 -16.60 0.62
#